data_AF-A0A9X7C4S5-F1
#
_entry.id   AF-A0A9X7C4S5-F1
#
_cell.length_a   1.000
_cell.length_b   1.000
_cell.length_c   1.000
_cell.angle_alpha   90.00
_cell.angle_beta   90.00
_cell.angle_gamma   90.00
#
_symmetry.space_group_name_H-M   'P 1'
#
loop_
_entity.id
_entity.type
_entity.pdbx_description
1 polymer ?
#
loop_
_entity_poly.entity_id
_entity_poly.type
_entity_poly.pdbx_seq_one_letter_code
_entity_poly.pdbx_strand_id
1 'polypeptide(L)'
;MKYGVYLGGEVMETHEDYFKACEEAQQLTKDTGIIHWAMPIKEETKWGNKRVKAYIKNLENNETDIELWEKEIIEVQKRYRYVIAEIERLKRQNQDISKDLYDHGGWMRYDGEWVEVDKK
;
A
#
# COMPACT_ATOMS: atom_id res chain seq x y z
N MET A 1 -9.01 -28.79 28.81
CA MET A 1 -8.62 -28.68 27.38
C MET A 1 -9.79 -29.20 26.57
N LYS A 2 -10.32 -28.43 25.61
CA LYS A 2 -11.46 -28.87 24.79
C LYS A 2 -10.98 -29.57 23.53
N TYR A 3 -11.75 -30.54 23.06
CA TYR A 3 -11.52 -31.29 21.83
C TYR A 3 -12.71 -31.07 20.89
N GLY A 4 -12.42 -30.85 19.62
CA GLY A 4 -13.43 -30.66 18.59
C GLY A 4 -13.52 -31.89 17.70
N VAL A 5 -14.72 -32.21 17.25
CA VAL A 5 -14.95 -33.06 16.10
C VAL A 5 -14.96 -32.18 14.86
N TYR A 6 -14.15 -32.50 13.87
CA TYR A 6 -13.93 -31.68 12.67
C TYR A 6 -14.41 -32.39 11.41
N LEU A 7 -15.07 -31.62 10.53
CA LEU A 7 -15.39 -32.01 9.16
C LEU A 7 -14.87 -30.91 8.23
N GLY A 8 -14.03 -31.24 7.25
CA GLY A 8 -13.51 -30.26 6.30
C GLY A 8 -12.69 -29.11 6.92
N GLY A 9 -12.22 -29.26 8.17
CA GLY A 9 -11.50 -28.22 8.92
C GLY A 9 -12.38 -27.35 9.81
N GLU A 10 -13.71 -27.51 9.75
CA GLU A 10 -14.67 -26.82 10.63
C GLU A 10 -15.02 -27.68 11.85
N VAL A 11 -15.18 -27.04 13.01
CA VAL A 11 -15.59 -27.70 14.25
C VAL A 11 -17.10 -27.92 14.22
N MET A 12 -17.52 -29.18 14.29
CA MET A 12 -18.92 -29.61 14.31
C MET A 12 -19.47 -29.70 15.73
N GLU A 13 -18.71 -30.29 16.64
CA GLU A 13 -19.10 -30.53 18.03
C GLU A 13 -17.87 -30.41 18.94
N THR A 14 -18.08 -30.09 20.22
CA THR A 14 -17.00 -29.92 21.20
C THR A 14 -17.21 -30.77 22.45
N HIS A 15 -16.14 -31.40 22.91
CA HIS A 15 -16.12 -32.22 24.11
C HIS A 15 -14.99 -31.81 25.06
N GLU A 16 -15.21 -32.04 26.35
CA GLU A 16 -14.15 -31.89 27.37
C GLU A 16 -13.23 -33.12 27.45
N ASP A 17 -13.67 -34.25 26.88
CA ASP A 17 -12.98 -35.53 26.89
C ASP A 17 -12.59 -35.95 25.46
N TYR A 18 -11.33 -36.33 25.27
CA TYR A 18 -10.79 -36.73 23.97
C TYR A 18 -11.40 -38.02 23.44
N PHE A 19 -11.63 -39.01 24.30
CA PHE A 19 -12.20 -40.30 23.89
C PHE A 19 -13.65 -40.14 23.46
N LYS A 20 -14.42 -39.26 24.11
CA LYS A 20 -15.77 -38.88 23.65
C LYS A 20 -15.75 -38.26 22.25
N ALA A 21 -14.83 -37.32 22.00
CA ALA A 21 -14.68 -36.72 20.67
C ALA A 21 -14.29 -37.77 19.60
N CYS A 22 -13.45 -38.74 19.94
CA CYS A 22 -13.10 -39.85 19.05
C CYS A 22 -14.28 -40.77 18.76
N GLU A 23 -15.07 -41.13 19.78
CA GLU A 23 -16.25 -41.97 19.65
C GLU A 23 -17.28 -41.32 18.71
N GLU A 24 -17.51 -40.02 18.90
CA GLU A 24 -18.43 -39.24 18.08
C GLU A 24 -17.92 -39.07 16.64
N ALA A 25 -16.64 -38.76 16.44
CA ALA A 25 -16.02 -38.70 15.12
C ALA A 25 -16.11 -40.05 14.38
N GLN A 26 -15.91 -41.17 15.09
CA GLN A 26 -16.07 -42.51 14.51
C GLN A 26 -17.52 -42.81 14.13
N GLN A 27 -18.47 -42.43 14.97
CA GLN A 27 -19.89 -42.65 14.71
C GLN A 27 -20.35 -41.82 13.50
N LEU A 28 -20.03 -40.54 13.47
CA LEU A 28 -20.32 -39.66 12.32
C LEU A 28 -19.66 -40.14 11.03
N THR A 29 -18.43 -40.68 11.11
CA THR A 29 -17.76 -41.27 9.95
C THR A 29 -18.51 -42.50 9.43
N LYS A 30 -19.03 -43.35 10.31
CA LYS A 30 -19.85 -44.51 9.92
C LYS A 30 -21.17 -44.07 9.28
N ASP A 31 -21.81 -43.07 9.86
CA ASP A 31 -23.15 -42.63 9.44
C ASP A 31 -23.13 -41.86 8.11
N THR A 32 -22.06 -41.12 7.84
CA THR A 32 -21.95 -40.26 6.66
C THR A 32 -21.07 -40.82 5.55
N GLY A 33 -20.19 -41.78 5.87
CA GLY A 33 -19.13 -42.24 4.97
C GLY A 33 -18.00 -41.23 4.74
N ILE A 34 -18.01 -40.08 5.44
CA ILE A 34 -17.00 -39.02 5.33
C ILE A 34 -16.12 -39.01 6.58
N ILE A 35 -14.80 -38.88 6.42
CA ILE A 35 -13.87 -38.91 7.55
C ILE A 35 -14.04 -37.66 8.42
N HIS A 36 -14.40 -37.89 9.68
CA HIS A 36 -14.41 -36.87 10.74
C HIS A 36 -13.16 -37.04 11.62
N TRP A 37 -12.60 -35.93 12.10
CA TRP A 37 -11.39 -35.91 12.91
C TRP A 37 -11.66 -35.42 14.33
N ALA A 38 -11.10 -36.09 15.34
CA ALA A 38 -11.09 -35.59 16.72
C ALA A 38 -9.74 -34.94 17.02
N MET A 39 -9.74 -33.63 17.31
CA MET A 39 -8.51 -32.86 17.56
C MET A 39 -8.68 -31.87 18.71
N PRO A 40 -7.62 -31.54 19.45
CA PRO A 40 -7.68 -30.48 20.46
C PRO A 40 -8.01 -29.12 19.82
N ILE A 41 -8.97 -28.41 20.40
CA ILE A 41 -9.26 -27.02 20.05
C ILE A 41 -8.15 -26.18 20.67
N LYS A 42 -7.27 -25.62 19.83
CA LYS A 42 -6.27 -24.66 20.28
C LYS A 42 -6.98 -23.37 20.65
N GLU A 43 -7.09 -23.08 21.94
CA GLU A 43 -7.29 -21.70 22.39
C GLU A 43 -6.14 -20.86 21.83
N GLU A 44 -6.46 -19.74 21.16
CA GLU A 44 -5.43 -18.80 20.73
C GLU A 44 -4.61 -18.37 21.93
N THR A 45 -3.37 -18.86 22.00
CA THR A 45 -2.49 -18.53 23.10
C THR A 45 -2.13 -17.06 22.95
N LYS A 46 -2.52 -16.24 23.91
CA LYS A 46 -2.11 -14.82 23.97
C LYS A 46 -0.61 -14.75 23.72
N TRP A 47 -0.21 -13.94 22.75
CA TRP A 47 1.21 -13.80 22.41
C TRP A 47 2.02 -13.43 23.64
N GLY A 48 3.20 -14.03 23.78
CA GLY A 48 4.09 -13.73 24.89
C GLY A 48 4.45 -12.23 24.93
N ASN A 49 4.51 -11.66 26.13
CA ASN A 49 4.73 -10.23 26.37
C ASN A 49 5.97 -9.67 25.63
N LYS A 50 7.05 -10.47 25.51
CA LYS A 50 8.25 -10.10 24.75
C LYS A 50 7.94 -9.85 23.27
N ARG A 51 7.11 -10.69 22.66
CA ARG A 51 6.69 -10.56 21.26
C ARG A 51 5.81 -9.33 21.07
N VAL A 52 4.85 -9.12 21.97
CA VAL A 52 3.97 -7.93 21.96
C VAL A 52 4.79 -6.64 22.02
N LYS A 53 5.75 -6.54 22.95
CA LYS A 53 6.62 -5.37 23.08
C LYS A 53 7.47 -5.09 21.83
N ALA A 54 7.95 -6.15 21.17
CA ALA A 54 8.71 -5.99 19.92
C ALA A 54 7.85 -5.42 18.79
N TYR A 55 6.59 -5.87 18.67
CA TYR A 55 5.67 -5.31 17.68
C TYR A 55 5.30 -3.86 17.98
N ILE A 56 5.03 -3.52 19.26
CA ILE A 56 4.76 -2.13 19.66
C ILE A 56 5.92 -1.22 19.24
N LYS A 57 7.16 -1.60 19.57
CA LYS A 57 8.34 -0.81 19.19
C LYS A 57 8.48 -0.65 17.68
N ASN A 58 8.19 -1.70 16.91
CA ASN A 58 8.22 -1.61 15.45
C ASN A 58 7.14 -0.66 14.91
N LEU A 59 5.96 -0.65 15.51
CA LEU A 59 4.89 0.30 15.13
C LEU A 59 5.31 1.74 15.43
N GLU A 60 5.84 2.02 16.63
CA GLU A 60 6.34 3.34 17.02
C GLU A 60 7.45 3.85 16.08
N ASN A 61 8.37 2.96 15.68
CA ASN A 61 9.41 3.31 14.72
C ASN A 61 8.82 3.63 13.34
N ASN A 62 7.87 2.81 12.87
CA ASN A 62 7.22 3.04 11.57
C ASN A 62 6.43 4.37 11.58
N GLU A 63 5.75 4.70 12.67
CA GLU A 63 5.04 5.98 12.82
C GLU A 63 6.02 7.16 12.70
N THR A 64 7.20 7.04 13.34
CA THR A 64 8.25 8.05 13.24
C THR A 64 8.77 8.21 11.81
N ASP A 65 9.00 7.11 11.10
CA ASP A 65 9.46 7.13 9.70
C ASP A 65 8.39 7.72 8.76
N ILE A 66 7.12 7.40 8.99
CA ILE A 66 5.99 7.96 8.23
C ILE A 66 5.95 9.48 8.38
N GLU A 67 6.02 10.00 9.61
CA GLU A 67 6.01 11.45 9.85
C GLU A 67 7.18 12.17 9.17
N LEU A 68 8.35 11.53 9.11
CA LEU A 68 9.52 12.07 8.42
C LEU A 68 9.27 12.16 6.91
N TRP A 69 8.81 11.07 6.30
CA TRP A 69 8.52 11.03 4.87
C TRP A 69 7.40 11.97 4.46
N GLU A 70 6.37 12.16 5.28
CA GLU A 70 5.32 13.14 5.04
C GLU A 70 5.88 14.58 4.99
N LYS A 71 6.84 14.92 5.87
CA LYS A 71 7.50 16.23 5.83
C LYS A 71 8.33 16.40 4.56
N GLU A 72 9.10 15.39 4.19
CA GLU A 72 9.93 15.41 2.98
C GLU A 72 9.08 15.57 1.72
N ILE A 73 7.95 14.85 1.63
CA ILE A 73 7.08 14.92 0.45
C ILE A 73 6.48 16.32 0.30
N ILE A 74 6.10 16.98 1.40
CA ILE A 74 5.58 18.34 1.40
C ILE A 74 6.65 19.31 0.90
N GLU A 75 7.90 19.15 1.34
CA GLU A 75 9.00 20.01 0.90
C GLU A 75 9.30 19.85 -0.59
N VAL A 76 9.36 18.60 -1.06
CA VAL A 76 9.55 18.29 -2.47
C VAL A 76 8.42 18.88 -3.32
N GLN A 77 7.16 18.75 -2.88
CA GLN A 77 6.01 19.36 -3.58
C GLN A 77 6.12 20.88 -3.65
N LYS A 78 6.59 21.56 -2.60
CA LYS A 78 6.82 23.02 -2.63
C LYS A 78 7.88 23.39 -3.67
N ARG A 79 8.98 22.65 -3.73
CA ARG A 79 10.05 22.87 -4.74
C ARG A 79 9.52 22.67 -6.16
N TYR A 80 8.71 21.64 -6.40
CA TYR A 80 8.09 21.42 -7.71
C TYR A 80 7.18 22.57 -8.13
N ARG A 81 6.36 23.12 -7.22
CA ARG A 81 5.53 24.29 -7.54
C ARG A 81 6.36 25.50 -7.95
N TYR A 82 7.49 25.74 -7.27
CA TYR A 82 8.40 26.82 -7.65
C TYR A 82 8.97 26.62 -9.06
N VAL A 83 9.45 25.41 -9.36
CA VAL A 83 10.00 25.07 -10.70
C VAL A 83 8.95 25.26 -11.79
N ILE A 84 7.70 24.83 -11.57
CA ILE A 84 6.61 25.02 -12.53
C ILE A 84 6.35 26.51 -12.79
N ALA A 85 6.24 27.31 -11.72
CA ALA A 85 6.02 28.75 -11.84
C ALA A 85 7.15 29.44 -12.61
N GLU A 86 8.40 29.01 -12.38
CA GLU A 86 9.56 29.54 -13.08
C GLU A 86 9.59 29.16 -14.57
N ILE A 87 9.22 27.92 -14.91
CA ILE A 87 9.06 27.49 -16.32
C ILE A 87 8.00 28.35 -17.02
N GLU A 88 6.86 28.60 -16.39
CA GLU A 88 5.81 29.45 -16.96
C GLU A 88 6.27 30.90 -17.14
N ARG A 89 7.03 31.44 -16.18
CA ARG A 89 7.63 32.77 -16.28
C ARG A 89 8.56 32.85 -17.49
N LEU A 90 9.45 31.88 -17.66
CA LEU A 90 10.39 31.83 -18.78
C LEU A 90 9.68 31.63 -20.13
N LYS A 91 8.60 30.83 -20.18
CA LYS A 91 7.77 30.69 -21.39
C LYS A 91 7.18 32.02 -21.82
N ARG A 92 6.61 32.79 -20.89
CA ARG A 92 6.07 34.13 -21.17
C ARG A 92 7.17 35.07 -21.67
N GLN A 93 8.31 35.12 -20.98
CA GLN A 93 9.46 35.94 -21.41
C GLN A 93 9.94 35.57 -22.82
N ASN A 94 10.05 34.28 -23.13
CA ASN A 94 10.44 33.84 -24.46
C ASN A 94 9.41 34.20 -25.53
N GLN A 95 8.11 34.17 -25.21
CA GLN A 95 7.06 34.61 -26.12
C GLN A 95 7.17 36.11 -26.42
N ASP A 96 7.37 36.93 -25.38
CA ASP A 96 7.55 38.37 -25.52
C ASP A 96 8.78 38.69 -26.38
N ILE A 97 9.93 38.07 -26.09
CA ILE A 97 11.16 38.24 -26.87
C ILE A 97 10.96 37.76 -28.33
N SER A 98 10.28 36.63 -28.54
CA SER A 98 10.04 36.12 -29.89
C SER A 98 9.16 37.08 -30.69
N LYS A 99 8.18 37.72 -30.04
CA LYS A 99 7.35 38.74 -30.65
C LYS A 99 8.17 39.98 -31.02
N ASP A 100 9.03 40.47 -30.12
CA ASP A 100 9.89 41.62 -30.41
C ASP A 100 10.87 41.33 -31.56
N LEU A 101 11.44 40.13 -31.60
CA LEU A 101 12.32 39.68 -32.69
C LEU A 101 11.59 39.62 -34.03
N TYR A 102 10.34 39.16 -34.03
CA TYR A 102 9.50 39.24 -35.22
C TYR A 102 9.21 40.71 -35.56
N ASP A 103 8.63 41.48 -34.66
CA ASP A 103 8.13 42.86 -34.89
C ASP A 103 9.22 43.86 -35.26
N HIS A 104 10.47 43.67 -34.80
CA HIS A 104 11.59 44.58 -35.07
C HIS A 104 12.65 44.00 -36.00
N GLY A 105 12.95 42.71 -35.89
CA GLY A 105 14.03 42.07 -36.65
C GLY A 105 13.57 41.22 -37.83
N GLY A 106 12.29 40.86 -37.93
CA GLY A 106 11.82 39.92 -38.94
C GLY A 106 12.27 38.49 -38.68
N TRP A 107 12.57 38.13 -37.43
CA TRP A 107 13.01 36.78 -37.08
C TRP A 107 11.86 35.98 -36.46
N MET A 108 11.68 34.73 -36.87
CA MET A 108 10.71 33.81 -36.29
C MET A 108 11.32 32.42 -36.05
N ARG A 109 10.70 31.63 -35.17
CA ARG A 109 11.07 30.22 -35.00
C ARG A 109 10.28 29.32 -35.95
N TYR A 110 10.98 28.43 -36.66
CA TYR A 110 10.41 27.34 -37.46
C TYR A 110 11.15 26.05 -37.11
N ASP A 111 10.43 25.00 -36.71
CA ASP A 111 10.99 23.71 -36.30
C ASP A 111 12.16 23.78 -35.29
N GLY A 112 12.10 24.75 -34.37
CA GLY A 112 13.13 24.97 -33.35
C GLY A 112 14.30 25.85 -33.77
N GLU A 113 14.44 26.20 -35.06
CA GLU A 113 15.47 27.08 -35.59
C GLU A 113 14.96 28.51 -35.78
N TRP A 114 15.86 29.49 -35.67
CA TRP A 114 15.56 30.89 -35.97
C TRP A 114 15.77 31.16 -37.46
N VAL A 115 14.74 31.70 -38.12
CA VAL A 115 14.76 32.06 -39.53
C VAL A 115 14.37 33.52 -39.71
N GLU A 116 15.06 34.21 -40.61
CA GLU A 116 14.70 35.56 -41.05
C GLU A 116 13.56 35.45 -42.08
N VAL A 117 12.55 36.31 -41.95
CA VAL A 117 11.39 36.36 -42.83
C VAL A 117 11.17 37.77 -43.35
N ASP A 118 10.90 37.86 -44.65
CA ASP A 118 10.51 39.11 -45.27
C ASP A 118 9.16 39.58 -44.72
N LYS A 119 9.19 40.69 -43.99
CA LYS A 119 7.97 41.40 -43.61
C LYS A 119 7.33 41.98 -44.86
N LYS A 120 6.10 41.53 -45.15
CA LYS A 120 5.25 42.18 -46.15
C LYS A 120 4.75 43.53 -45.66
#